data_AF-A0A6F9BUJ8-F1
#
_entry.id   AF-A0A6F9BUJ8-F1
#
_cell.length_a   1.000
_cell.length_b   1.000
_cell.length_c   1.000
_cell.angle_alpha   90.00
_cell.angle_beta   90.00
_cell.angle_gamma   90.00
#
_symmetry.space_group_name_H-M   'P 1'
#
loop_
_entity.id
_entity.type
_entity.pdbx_description
1 polymer ?
#
loop_
_entity_poly.entity_id
_entity_poly.type
_entity_poly.pdbx_seq_one_letter_code
_entity_poly.pdbx_strand_id
1 'polypeptide(L)'
;VIHSKNLLRSGTLVGTFKLDVGTVYSQPEHQFYHKWAMLSDPDDITAGCKGYIKCDIAVVGKGDNIKTPHKANETDEDDIEGNLLLPEGVPLERQWARFYVKIYRAEGLPKMNTSIMANVKKAFIGENRDLVDPYVQVLFAGQKVGPLLRRSGLLNTMKL
;
A
#
# COMPACT_ATOMS: atom_id res chain seq x y z
N VAL A 1 -0.56 -17.51 18.64
CA VAL A 1 0.02 -18.58 17.79
C VAL A 1 -1.04 -19.07 16.82
N ILE A 2 -0.86 -18.93 15.50
CA ILE A 2 -1.81 -19.46 14.51
C ILE A 2 -1.61 -20.98 14.42
N HIS A 3 -2.53 -21.75 14.97
CA HIS A 3 -2.53 -23.20 14.87
C HIS A 3 -3.33 -23.60 13.62
N SER A 4 -2.73 -23.55 12.43
CA SER A 4 -3.37 -24.09 11.22
C SER A 4 -3.16 -25.60 11.17
N LYS A 5 -4.19 -26.38 11.53
CA LYS A 5 -4.21 -27.86 11.36
C LYS A 5 -4.52 -28.29 9.92
N ASN A 6 -4.70 -27.35 8.98
CA ASN A 6 -5.03 -27.66 7.60
C ASN A 6 -3.83 -27.34 6.69
N LEU A 7 -3.13 -28.41 6.27
CA LEU A 7 -1.99 -28.36 5.34
C LEU A 7 -2.32 -27.67 4.01
N LEU A 8 -3.60 -27.56 3.66
CA LEU A 8 -4.14 -26.95 2.43
C LEU A 8 -4.26 -25.41 2.46
N ARG A 9 -3.91 -24.76 3.58
CA ARG A 9 -3.99 -23.29 3.74
C ARG A 9 -2.61 -22.63 3.89
N SER A 10 -1.53 -23.39 3.70
CA SER A 10 -0.17 -22.85 3.71
C SER A 10 -0.02 -21.82 2.59
N GLY A 11 0.26 -20.57 2.95
CA GLY A 11 0.47 -19.47 2.00
C GLY A 11 -0.71 -18.51 1.79
N THR A 12 -1.88 -18.73 2.41
CA THR A 12 -2.95 -17.72 2.36
C THR A 12 -2.61 -16.52 3.25
N LEU A 13 -2.51 -15.33 2.65
CA LEU A 13 -2.32 -14.08 3.38
C LEU A 13 -3.57 -13.77 4.22
N VAL A 14 -3.40 -13.70 5.55
CA VAL A 14 -4.50 -13.41 6.49
C VAL A 14 -4.76 -11.91 6.62
N GLY A 15 -3.74 -11.09 6.43
CA GLY A 15 -3.83 -9.63 6.46
C GLY A 15 -2.45 -8.99 6.54
N THR A 16 -2.42 -7.67 6.46
CA THR A 16 -1.20 -6.87 6.44
C THR A 16 -1.26 -5.73 7.46
N PHE A 17 -0.11 -5.45 8.07
CA PHE A 17 0.15 -4.27 8.88
C PHE A 17 1.43 -3.61 8.37
N LYS A 18 1.47 -2.28 8.38
CA LYS A 18 2.63 -1.50 7.93
C LYS A 18 2.92 -0.42 8.96
N LEU A 19 4.20 -0.26 9.28
CA LEU A 19 4.74 0.72 10.20
C LEU A 19 6.09 1.18 9.65
N ASP A 20 6.39 2.47 9.74
CA ASP A 20 7.71 2.96 9.36
C ASP A 20 8.73 2.70 10.49
N VAL A 21 9.99 2.48 10.10
CA VAL A 21 11.08 2.19 11.05
C VAL A 21 11.35 3.37 11.98
N GLY A 22 11.12 4.60 11.51
CA GLY A 22 11.32 5.82 12.30
C GLY A 22 10.41 5.87 13.52
N THR A 23 9.15 5.44 13.38
CA THR A 23 8.19 5.35 14.49
C THR A 23 8.65 4.39 15.59
N VAL A 24 9.29 3.27 15.24
CA VAL A 24 9.85 2.36 16.26
C VAL A 24 11.10 2.98 16.87
N TYR A 25 11.96 3.59 16.04
CA TYR A 25 13.21 4.20 16.48
C TYR A 25 12.98 5.42 17.39
N SER A 26 11.87 6.14 17.28
CA SER A 26 11.58 7.27 18.18
C SER A 26 11.12 6.85 19.57
N GLN A 27 10.79 5.57 19.79
CA GLN A 27 10.39 5.08 21.10
C GLN A 27 11.57 5.02 22.09
N PRO A 28 11.29 5.07 23.40
CA PRO A 28 12.28 4.75 24.42
C PRO A 28 12.95 3.40 24.12
N GLU A 29 14.28 3.39 24.11
CA GLU A 29 15.10 2.21 23.79
C GLU A 29 14.88 1.63 22.39
N HIS A 30 14.31 2.41 21.46
CA HIS A 30 14.06 2.02 20.07
C HIS A 30 13.20 0.75 19.95
N GLN A 31 12.26 0.55 20.89
CA GLN A 31 11.48 -0.69 20.97
C GLN A 31 9.99 -0.46 21.23
N PHE A 32 9.18 -1.36 20.67
CA PHE A 32 7.83 -1.68 21.11
C PHE A 32 7.83 -3.04 21.80
N TYR A 33 7.08 -3.13 22.90
CA TYR A 33 6.94 -4.35 23.68
C TYR A 33 5.47 -4.65 23.95
N HIS A 34 5.06 -5.90 23.70
CA HIS A 34 3.73 -6.43 23.88
C HIS A 34 2.64 -5.59 23.20
N LYS A 35 2.93 -5.06 22.01
CA LYS A 35 1.99 -4.24 21.27
C LYS A 35 1.24 -5.03 20.20
N TRP A 36 0.00 -4.62 19.95
CA TRP A 36 -0.92 -5.27 19.01
C TRP A 36 -0.99 -4.50 17.69
N ALA A 37 -0.60 -5.13 16.59
CA ALA A 37 -0.80 -4.60 15.25
C ALA A 37 -2.15 -5.06 14.69
N MET A 38 -2.93 -4.11 14.18
CA MET A 38 -4.18 -4.39 13.49
C MET A 38 -3.92 -4.84 12.04
N LEU A 39 -4.48 -5.98 11.66
CA LEU A 39 -4.36 -6.52 10.31
C LEU A 39 -5.46 -5.97 9.41
N SER A 40 -5.07 -5.53 8.22
CA SER A 40 -5.96 -5.05 7.17
C SER A 40 -5.83 -5.89 5.91
N ASP A 41 -6.90 -5.99 5.14
CA ASP A 41 -6.86 -6.60 3.81
C ASP A 41 -6.12 -5.65 2.85
N PRO A 42 -4.99 -6.07 2.25
CA PRO A 42 -4.23 -5.20 1.35
C PRO A 42 -4.99 -4.87 0.05
N ASP A 43 -5.93 -5.72 -0.38
CA ASP A 43 -6.71 -5.58 -1.60
C ASP A 43 -8.05 -4.85 -1.35
N ASP A 44 -8.54 -4.88 -0.11
CA ASP A 44 -9.73 -4.16 0.33
C ASP A 44 -9.52 -3.43 1.66
N ILE A 45 -8.93 -2.23 1.58
CA ILE A 45 -8.75 -1.35 2.73
C ILE A 45 -10.07 -0.92 3.39
N THR A 46 -11.22 -1.18 2.74
CA THR A 46 -12.55 -0.82 3.27
C THR A 46 -13.19 -1.93 4.09
N ALA A 47 -12.67 -3.15 4.00
CA ALA A 47 -13.20 -4.32 4.68
C ALA A 47 -12.98 -4.36 6.21
N GLY A 48 -12.42 -3.29 6.78
CA GLY A 48 -12.16 -3.16 8.21
C GLY A 48 -11.04 -4.07 8.74
N CYS A 49 -10.99 -4.22 10.06
CA CYS A 49 -10.01 -5.05 10.76
C CYS A 49 -10.23 -6.55 10.47
N LYS A 50 -9.17 -7.27 10.09
CA LYS A 50 -9.17 -8.72 9.85
C LYS A 50 -8.66 -9.53 11.05
N GLY A 51 -8.10 -8.87 12.06
CA GLY A 51 -7.55 -9.49 13.26
C GLY A 51 -6.38 -8.70 13.82
N TYR A 52 -5.74 -9.23 14.86
CA TYR A 52 -4.60 -8.60 15.53
C TYR A 52 -3.42 -9.56 15.64
N ILE A 53 -2.21 -9.01 15.64
CA ILE A 53 -0.97 -9.73 15.93
C ILE A 53 -0.22 -9.02 17.07
N LYS A 54 0.09 -9.76 18.14
CA LYS A 54 0.97 -9.26 19.21
C LYS A 54 2.42 -9.39 18.76
N CYS A 55 3.21 -8.34 18.95
CA CYS A 55 4.61 -8.31 18.54
C CYS A 55 5.47 -7.43 19.45
N ASP A 56 6.72 -7.87 19.57
CA ASP A 56 7.83 -7.08 20.09
C ASP A 56 8.70 -6.67 18.92
N ILE A 57 9.04 -5.40 18.82
CA ILE A 57 9.81 -4.84 17.70
C ILE A 57 10.92 -3.99 18.30
N ALA A 58 12.17 -4.24 17.93
CA ALA A 58 13.29 -3.37 18.29
C ALA A 58 14.07 -2.99 17.03
N VAL A 59 14.48 -1.73 16.94
CA VAL A 59 15.33 -1.23 15.86
C VAL A 59 16.70 -0.90 16.45
N VAL A 60 17.74 -1.53 15.92
CA VAL A 60 19.11 -1.37 16.40
C VAL A 60 19.93 -0.64 15.35
N GLY A 61 20.43 0.54 15.71
CA GLY A 61 21.35 1.33 14.91
C GLY A 61 22.80 0.87 15.03
N LYS A 62 23.66 1.34 14.13
CA LYS A 62 25.10 1.03 14.19
C LYS A 62 25.71 1.65 15.46
N GLY A 63 26.26 0.79 16.31
CA GLY A 63 26.90 1.21 17.57
C GLY A 63 25.96 1.16 18.78
N ASP A 64 24.69 0.81 18.60
CA ASP A 64 23.75 0.62 19.69
C ASP A 64 24.07 -0.69 20.44
N ASN A 65 23.95 -0.66 21.77
CA ASN A 65 24.03 -1.86 22.59
C ASN A 65 22.65 -2.52 22.63
N ILE A 66 22.56 -3.77 22.18
CA ILE A 66 21.33 -4.55 22.23
C ILE A 66 21.02 -4.86 23.70
N LYS A 67 20.00 -4.22 24.25
CA LYS A 67 19.45 -4.60 25.56
C LYS A 67 18.56 -5.82 25.38
N THR A 68 18.68 -6.80 26.27
CA THR A 68 17.81 -7.98 26.24
C THR A 68 16.36 -7.55 26.47
N PRO A 69 15.39 -8.13 25.75
CA PRO A 69 13.97 -7.81 25.94
C PRO A 69 13.58 -7.99 27.41
N HIS A 70 12.78 -7.05 27.91
CA HIS A 70 12.22 -7.12 29.26
C HIS A 70 11.54 -8.48 29.46
N LYS A 71 11.88 -9.18 30.57
CA LYS A 71 11.06 -10.31 31.03
C LYS A 71 9.78 -9.72 31.58
N ALA A 72 8.70 -9.66 30.80
CA ALA A 72 7.41 -9.38 31.39
C ALA A 72 6.97 -10.54 32.26
N ASN A 73 6.34 -10.19 33.38
CA ASN A 73 5.54 -11.12 34.14
C ASN A 73 4.32 -11.47 33.26
N GLU A 74 4.19 -12.73 32.86
CA GLU A 74 3.13 -13.23 31.94
C GLU A 74 1.71 -13.22 32.56
N THR A 75 1.50 -12.51 33.67
CA THR A 75 0.26 -12.54 34.46
C THR A 75 -0.74 -11.43 34.12
N ASP A 76 -0.35 -10.44 33.32
CA ASP A 76 -1.26 -9.35 32.96
C ASP A 76 -2.22 -9.80 31.87
N GLU A 77 -3.53 -9.58 32.07
CA GLU A 77 -4.55 -9.78 31.04
C GLU A 77 -4.15 -9.04 29.75
N ASP A 78 -4.31 -9.70 28.60
CA ASP A 78 -3.97 -9.13 27.28
C ASP A 78 -4.96 -8.01 26.91
N ASP A 79 -4.70 -6.79 27.38
CA ASP A 79 -5.41 -5.58 26.94
C ASP A 79 -4.98 -5.20 25.53
N ILE A 80 -5.76 -5.66 24.54
CA ILE A 80 -5.53 -5.37 23.12
C ILE A 80 -5.68 -3.88 22.85
N GLU A 81 -6.81 -3.28 23.27
CA GLU A 81 -7.18 -1.92 22.91
C GLU A 81 -6.23 -0.89 23.52
N GLY A 82 -5.77 -1.11 24.76
CA GLY A 82 -4.79 -0.25 25.43
C GLY A 82 -3.36 -0.39 24.90
N ASN A 83 -3.06 -1.43 24.10
CA ASN A 83 -1.71 -1.72 23.61
C ASN A 83 -1.60 -1.78 22.09
N LEU A 84 -2.46 -1.11 21.34
CA LEU A 84 -2.34 -1.06 19.88
C LEU A 84 -1.09 -0.31 19.42
N LEU A 85 -0.49 -0.80 18.33
CA LEU A 85 0.57 -0.12 17.60
C LEU A 85 -0.02 1.02 16.78
N LEU A 86 -0.11 2.19 17.40
CA LEU A 86 -0.51 3.44 16.77
C LEU A 86 0.67 4.41 16.74
N PRO A 87 1.00 5.01 15.58
CA PRO A 87 1.92 6.15 15.55
C PRO A 87 1.40 7.29 16.43
N GLU A 88 2.31 8.08 17.00
CA GLU A 88 1.95 9.22 17.84
C GLU A 88 1.02 10.18 17.08
N GLY A 89 -0.08 10.59 17.73
CA GLY A 89 -1.08 11.47 17.14
C GLY A 89 -2.07 10.80 16.19
N VAL A 90 -1.97 9.49 15.94
CA VAL A 90 -2.97 8.76 15.17
C VAL A 90 -4.06 8.25 16.12
N PRO A 91 -5.33 8.68 15.95
CA PRO A 91 -6.42 8.17 16.76
C PRO A 91 -6.65 6.68 16.52
N LEU A 92 -7.17 6.00 17.54
CA LEU A 92 -7.56 4.58 17.48
C LEU A 92 -8.54 4.31 16.33
N GLU A 93 -9.51 5.22 16.17
CA GLU A 93 -10.44 5.16 15.07
C GLU A 93 -9.80 5.72 13.80
N ARG A 94 -9.73 4.90 12.76
CA ARG A 94 -9.14 5.28 11.48
C ARG A 94 -9.96 6.41 10.84
N GLN A 95 -9.39 7.61 10.81
CA GLN A 95 -9.99 8.71 10.06
C GLN A 95 -9.88 8.46 8.56
N TRP A 96 -11.03 8.45 7.89
CA TRP A 96 -11.10 8.27 6.45
C TRP A 96 -10.81 9.60 5.76
N ALA A 97 -9.59 9.75 5.23
CA ALA A 97 -9.29 10.83 4.31
C ALA A 97 -9.85 10.50 2.92
N ARG A 98 -10.71 11.36 2.38
CA ARG A 98 -11.19 11.27 0.99
C ARG A 98 -10.38 12.23 0.13
N PHE A 99 -9.64 11.67 -0.82
CA PHE A 99 -8.89 12.43 -1.80
C PHE A 99 -9.69 12.52 -3.10
N TYR A 100 -9.96 13.74 -3.54
CA TYR A 100 -10.60 13.99 -4.83
C TYR A 100 -9.54 14.44 -5.84
N VAL A 101 -9.25 13.59 -6.83
CA VAL A 101 -8.32 13.92 -7.92
C VAL A 101 -9.12 14.20 -9.19
N LYS A 102 -9.02 15.43 -9.70
CA LYS A 102 -9.67 15.83 -10.94
C LYS A 102 -8.64 16.04 -12.03
N ILE A 103 -8.71 15.22 -13.07
CA ILE A 103 -7.86 15.33 -14.25
C ILE A 103 -8.60 16.23 -15.25
N TYR A 104 -8.01 17.39 -15.57
CA TYR A 104 -8.66 18.39 -16.43
C TYR A 104 -8.34 18.18 -17.91
N ARG A 105 -7.05 18.16 -18.28
CA ARG A 105 -6.58 18.03 -19.66
C ARG A 105 -5.13 17.59 -19.68
N ALA A 106 -4.73 16.88 -20.72
CA ALA A 106 -3.33 16.68 -21.10
C ALA A 106 -3.09 17.31 -22.48
N GLU A 107 -1.99 18.04 -22.64
CA GLU A 107 -1.59 18.69 -23.89
C GLU A 107 -0.21 18.21 -24.32
N GLY A 108 0.10 18.30 -25.62
CA GLY A 108 1.44 17.96 -26.13
C GLY A 108 1.83 16.49 -25.98
N LEU A 109 0.86 15.58 -25.92
CA LEU A 109 1.14 14.14 -25.82
C LEU A 109 1.98 13.64 -27.01
N PRO A 110 2.96 12.75 -26.78
CA PRO A 110 3.80 12.22 -27.85
C PRO A 110 2.95 11.55 -28.94
N LYS A 111 3.15 11.99 -30.18
CA LYS A 111 2.55 11.32 -31.34
C LYS A 111 3.29 10.02 -31.59
N MET A 112 2.60 8.90 -31.48
CA MET A 112 3.18 7.59 -31.78
C MET A 112 3.37 7.51 -33.31
N ASN A 113 4.62 7.56 -33.77
CA ASN A 113 4.93 7.54 -35.19
C ASN A 113 4.80 6.10 -35.73
N THR A 114 3.61 5.73 -36.20
CA THR A 114 3.37 4.41 -36.82
C THR A 114 3.86 4.43 -38.27
N SER A 115 5.18 4.55 -38.45
CA SER A 115 5.85 4.85 -39.73
C SER A 115 5.59 3.87 -40.88
N ILE A 116 4.98 2.71 -40.64
CA ILE A 116 4.61 1.74 -41.70
C ILE A 116 3.09 1.70 -41.93
N MET A 117 2.28 1.61 -40.86
CA MET A 117 0.80 1.52 -40.99
C MET A 117 0.14 2.85 -41.34
N ALA A 118 0.75 3.98 -40.93
CA ALA A 118 0.26 5.32 -41.24
C ALA A 118 0.35 5.63 -42.74
N ASN A 119 1.41 5.20 -43.42
CA ASN A 119 1.59 5.46 -44.86
C ASN A 119 0.61 4.66 -45.72
N VAL A 120 0.32 3.41 -45.34
CA VAL A 120 -0.66 2.57 -46.04
C VAL A 120 -2.08 3.13 -45.85
N LYS A 121 -2.50 3.48 -44.63
CA LYS A 121 -3.82 4.10 -44.41
C LYS A 121 -3.94 5.48 -45.04
N LYS A 122 -2.85 6.26 -45.10
CA LYS A 122 -2.80 7.56 -45.79
C LYS A 122 -3.03 7.42 -47.31
N ALA A 123 -2.51 6.36 -47.93
CA ALA A 123 -2.69 6.10 -49.36
C ALA A 123 -4.10 5.63 -49.73
N PHE A 124 -4.81 4.95 -48.82
CA PHE A 124 -6.14 4.38 -49.11
C PHE A 124 -7.33 5.18 -48.57
N ILE A 125 -7.16 5.91 -47.46
CA ILE A 125 -8.29 6.48 -46.68
C ILE A 125 -8.15 8.00 -46.46
N GLY A 126 -6.97 8.58 -46.69
CA GLY A 126 -6.76 10.04 -46.58
C GLY A 126 -6.83 10.62 -45.16
N GLU A 127 -7.14 9.81 -44.13
CA GLU A 127 -7.23 10.29 -42.76
C GLU A 127 -5.87 10.24 -42.04
N ASN A 128 -5.43 11.39 -41.53
CA ASN A 128 -4.25 11.53 -40.69
C ASN A 128 -4.68 11.56 -39.21
N ARG A 129 -4.96 10.38 -38.63
CA ARG A 129 -5.29 10.28 -37.19
C ARG A 129 -4.05 9.91 -36.40
N ASP A 130 -3.60 10.81 -35.53
CA ASP A 130 -2.58 10.52 -34.52
C ASP A 130 -3.10 9.39 -33.61
N LEU A 131 -2.51 8.20 -33.73
CA LEU A 131 -2.91 6.99 -32.98
C LEU A 131 -2.35 7.02 -31.56
N VAL A 132 -2.78 8.00 -30.75
CA VAL A 132 -2.40 8.10 -29.34
C VAL A 132 -3.59 7.65 -28.48
N ASP A 133 -3.40 6.65 -27.62
CA ASP A 133 -4.37 6.20 -26.60
C ASP A 133 -3.85 6.53 -25.19
N PRO A 134 -3.94 7.80 -24.75
CA PRO A 134 -3.41 8.20 -23.46
C PRO A 134 -4.34 7.75 -22.33
N TYR A 135 -3.76 7.33 -21.21
CA TYR A 135 -4.49 7.12 -19.96
C TYR A 135 -3.74 7.70 -18.77
N VAL A 136 -4.45 7.90 -17.67
CA VAL A 136 -3.90 8.34 -16.40
C VAL A 136 -4.14 7.27 -15.36
N GLN A 137 -3.11 6.97 -14.58
CA GLN A 137 -3.20 6.12 -13.40
C GLN A 137 -2.83 6.96 -12.17
N VAL A 138 -3.69 6.95 -11.15
CA VAL A 138 -3.43 7.62 -9.87
C VAL A 138 -2.96 6.56 -8.88
N LEU A 139 -1.79 6.79 -8.30
CA LEU A 139 -1.21 5.97 -7.23
C LEU A 139 -1.07 6.85 -5.99
N PHE A 140 -1.61 6.41 -4.85
CA PHE A 140 -1.44 7.10 -3.58
C PHE A 140 -1.17 6.08 -2.46
N ALA A 141 -0.12 6.29 -1.67
CA ALA A 141 0.27 5.40 -0.56
C ALA A 141 0.37 3.90 -0.96
N GLY A 142 0.84 3.63 -2.19
CA GLY A 142 0.94 2.27 -2.73
C GLY A 142 -0.38 1.66 -3.22
N GLN A 143 -1.50 2.39 -3.10
CA GLN A 143 -2.81 1.99 -3.59
C GLN A 143 -3.05 2.56 -4.99
N LYS A 144 -3.39 1.69 -5.93
CA LYS A 144 -3.76 2.08 -7.30
C LYS A 144 -5.25 2.34 -7.33
N VAL A 145 -5.64 3.55 -7.67
CA VAL A 145 -7.02 3.82 -8.04
C VAL A 145 -7.21 3.33 -9.47
N GLY A 146 -8.22 2.48 -9.70
CA GLY A 146 -8.47 1.84 -10.99
C GLY A 146 -8.49 2.85 -12.15
N PRO A 147 -8.18 2.42 -13.39
CA PRO A 147 -8.08 3.34 -14.52
C PRO A 147 -9.43 4.02 -14.75
N LEU A 148 -9.53 5.31 -14.39
CA LEU A 148 -10.81 6.02 -14.35
C LEU A 148 -11.35 6.37 -15.75
N LEU A 149 -10.55 6.24 -16.81
CA LEU A 149 -11.03 6.45 -18.18
C LEU A 149 -10.20 5.65 -19.18
N ARG A 150 -10.87 4.79 -19.96
CA ARG A 150 -10.34 4.17 -21.17
C ARG A 150 -11.17 4.68 -22.35
N ARG A 151 -10.55 5.35 -23.32
CA ARG A 151 -10.94 5.10 -24.71
C ARG A 151 -10.11 3.91 -25.19
N SER A 152 -10.66 3.15 -26.13
CA SER A 152 -10.18 1.81 -26.44
C SER A 152 -8.83 1.82 -27.17
N GLY A 153 -7.80 1.20 -26.59
CA GLY A 153 -6.83 0.44 -27.40
C GLY A 153 -5.41 0.41 -26.88
N LEU A 154 -5.12 -0.58 -26.01
CA LEU A 154 -3.81 -1.18 -25.67
C LEU A 154 -2.64 -0.29 -25.19
N LEU A 155 -1.95 -0.84 -24.19
CA LEU A 155 -1.29 -0.17 -23.06
C LEU A 155 0.06 0.50 -23.35
N ASN A 156 0.34 1.62 -22.65
CA ASN A 156 1.65 1.93 -22.06
C ASN A 156 1.58 2.91 -20.88
N THR A 157 2.38 2.65 -19.83
CA THR A 157 2.28 3.27 -18.49
C THR A 157 3.07 4.56 -18.35
N MET A 158 2.45 5.59 -17.77
CA MET A 158 3.15 6.74 -17.19
C MET A 158 2.94 6.73 -15.67
N LYS A 159 4.04 6.64 -14.90
CA LYS A 159 4.04 6.78 -13.44
C LYS A 159 4.44 8.21 -13.11
N LEU A 160 3.62 8.89 -12.31
CA LEU A 160 4.05 9.98 -11.44
C LEU A 160 4.48 9.38 -10.10
#